data_AF-A0A239PGB4-F1
#
_entry.id   AF-A0A239PGB4-F1
#
_cell.length_a   1.000
_cell.length_b   1.000
_cell.length_c   1.000
_cell.angle_alpha   90.00
_cell.angle_beta   90.00
_cell.angle_gamma   90.00
#
_symmetry.space_group_name_H-M   'P 1'
#
loop_
_entity.id
_entity.type
_entity.pdbx_description
1 polymer ?
#
loop_
_entity_poly.entity_id
_entity_poly.type
_entity_poly.pdbx_seq_one_letter_code
_entity_poly.pdbx_strand_id
1 'polypeptide(L)'
;MSRTADKPAPRYKLQNAAQAAAQIRKLRVEGRDPDLDVRFPVEVRDDEDVDAVIDYVHRHRQVSRLVLGAELEFRSTLLEYQRQRDTDRHERRVLAVLEAGRQLGVRPTVYGAPMGLHSKQAVYHRRVTLAARRSAHVSDEGRAQAWLDEHVAELRGLADLLIDHRDELLLLVDEGPAREKLANDIDNAGALMNTRRPTMDFCGAVAFAVFGLRPQAARPAADPAIREQLAQGLRLLW
;
A
#
# COMPACT_ATOMS: atom_id res chain seq x y z
N MET A 1 -23.19 22.60 28.44
CA MET A 1 -21.94 21.81 28.43
C MET A 1 -21.44 21.75 27.01
N SER A 2 -20.39 22.52 26.69
CA SER A 2 -19.84 22.60 25.34
C SER A 2 -19.19 21.27 24.99
N ARG A 3 -19.71 20.57 23.97
CA ARG A 3 -19.03 19.44 23.33
C ARG A 3 -17.77 20.03 22.71
N THR A 4 -16.64 19.90 23.39
CA THR A 4 -15.33 20.03 22.75
C THR A 4 -15.38 19.11 21.54
N ALA A 5 -15.38 19.68 20.34
CA ALA A 5 -15.13 18.91 19.15
C ALA A 5 -13.78 18.24 19.38
N ASP A 6 -13.79 16.94 19.67
CA ASP A 6 -12.59 16.13 19.79
C ASP A 6 -11.81 16.38 18.51
N LYS A 7 -10.69 17.12 18.64
CA LYS A 7 -9.73 17.19 17.55
C LYS A 7 -9.36 15.73 17.26
N PRO A 8 -9.49 15.27 16.00
CA PRO A 8 -9.11 13.90 15.68
C PRO A 8 -7.68 13.68 16.17
N ALA A 9 -7.46 12.56 16.87
CA ALA A 9 -6.14 12.21 17.37
C ALA A 9 -5.12 12.30 16.23
N PRO A 10 -3.88 12.79 16.49
CA PRO A 10 -2.87 12.88 15.45
C PRO A 10 -2.63 11.50 14.85
N ARG A 11 -2.70 11.41 13.52
CA ARG A 11 -2.44 10.17 12.80
C ARG A 11 -0.94 9.96 12.69
N TYR A 12 -0.44 8.89 13.27
CA TYR A 12 0.97 8.54 13.20
C TYR A 12 1.26 7.85 11.88
N LYS A 13 2.34 8.25 11.21
CA LYS A 13 2.86 7.63 9.99
C LYS A 13 4.02 6.71 10.34
N LEU A 14 4.36 5.80 9.42
CA LEU A 14 5.53 4.94 9.54
C LEU A 14 6.81 5.76 9.80
N GLN A 15 6.95 6.93 9.18
CA GLN A 15 8.07 7.85 9.43
C GLN A 15 8.15 8.31 10.90
N ASN A 16 7.01 8.53 11.56
CA ASN A 16 6.99 8.91 12.98
C ASN A 16 7.45 7.74 13.85
N ALA A 17 7.03 6.51 13.50
CA ALA A 17 7.47 5.30 14.18
C ALA A 17 8.98 5.04 13.97
N ALA A 18 9.48 5.21 12.74
CA ALA A 18 10.90 5.09 12.43
C ALA A 18 11.76 6.12 13.18
N GLN A 19 11.30 7.37 13.25
CA GLN A 19 11.97 8.41 14.05
C GLN A 19 11.98 8.06 15.53
N ALA A 20 10.85 7.60 16.09
CA ALA A 20 10.77 7.17 17.48
C ALA A 20 11.71 5.99 17.78
N ALA A 21 11.75 4.99 16.89
CA ALA A 21 12.67 3.85 16.99
C ALA A 21 14.14 4.29 16.94
N ALA A 22 14.51 5.22 16.05
CA ALA A 22 15.85 5.77 15.97
C ALA A 22 16.26 6.51 17.26
N GLN A 23 15.34 7.27 17.87
CA GLN A 23 15.60 7.94 19.16
C GLN A 23 15.77 6.93 20.30
N ILE A 24 14.94 5.88 20.37
CA ILE A 24 15.11 4.79 21.34
C ILE A 24 16.47 4.12 21.14
N ARG A 25 16.85 3.80 19.89
CA ARG A 25 18.16 3.22 19.59
C ARG A 25 19.29 4.10 20.09
N LYS A 26 19.22 5.42 19.86
CA LYS A 26 20.22 6.38 20.33
C LYS A 26 20.35 6.37 21.86
N LEU A 27 19.22 6.45 22.58
CA LEU A 27 19.20 6.39 24.04
C LEU A 27 19.79 5.07 24.58
N ARG A 28 19.55 3.96 23.89
CA ARG A 28 20.06 2.63 24.25
C ARG A 28 21.56 2.48 23.99
N VAL A 29 22.10 3.08 22.93
CA VAL A 29 23.55 3.18 22.70
C VAL A 29 24.21 3.96 23.83
N GLU A 30 23.68 5.14 24.16
CA GLU A 30 24.20 5.98 25.25
C GLU A 30 24.11 5.26 26.61
N GLY A 31 23.04 4.48 26.81
CA GLY A 31 22.81 3.62 27.96
C GLY A 31 23.63 2.33 28.00
N ARG A 32 24.44 2.05 26.95
CA ARG A 32 25.27 0.85 26.79
C ARG A 32 24.48 -0.46 26.91
N ASP A 33 23.31 -0.54 26.25
CA ASP A 33 22.52 -1.76 26.20
C ASP A 33 23.28 -2.88 25.43
N PRO A 34 23.64 -4.00 26.08
CA PRO A 34 24.45 -5.05 25.47
C PRO A 34 23.71 -5.85 24.37
N ASP A 35 22.38 -5.85 24.38
CA ASP A 35 21.56 -6.65 23.45
C ASP A 35 21.12 -5.86 22.20
N LEU A 36 21.49 -4.57 22.14
CA LEU A 36 20.98 -3.64 21.14
C LEU A 36 21.32 -4.07 19.72
N ASP A 37 22.59 -4.31 19.42
CA ASP A 37 23.05 -4.61 18.06
C ASP A 37 22.61 -6.00 17.57
N VAL A 38 22.16 -6.87 18.48
CA VAL A 38 21.73 -8.24 18.14
C VAL A 38 20.25 -8.31 17.83
N ARG A 39 19.41 -7.52 18.51
CA ARG A 39 17.94 -7.70 18.50
C ARG A 39 17.16 -6.45 18.11
N PHE A 40 17.80 -5.28 18.04
CA PHE A 40 17.13 -4.03 17.66
C PHE A 40 17.40 -3.72 16.17
N PRO A 41 16.35 -3.52 15.35
CA PRO A 41 16.51 -3.15 13.95
C PRO A 41 17.36 -1.89 13.77
N VAL A 42 18.36 -1.94 12.89
CA VAL A 42 19.24 -0.79 12.61
C VAL A 42 18.45 0.34 11.95
N GLU A 43 17.53 -0.03 11.06
CA GLU A 43 16.60 0.87 10.39
C GLU A 43 15.19 0.28 10.48
N VAL A 44 14.19 1.15 10.51
CA VAL A 44 12.77 0.77 10.45
C VAL A 44 12.23 1.18 9.09
N ARG A 45 11.95 0.19 8.25
CA ARG A 45 11.52 0.37 6.86
C ARG A 45 10.07 -0.01 6.66
N ASP A 46 9.53 -0.87 7.51
CA ASP A 46 8.16 -1.34 7.41
C ASP A 46 7.49 -1.59 8.77
N ASP A 47 6.30 -2.16 8.71
CA ASP A 47 5.46 -2.49 9.85
C ASP A 47 6.03 -3.64 10.72
N GLU A 48 6.77 -4.57 10.12
CA GLU A 48 7.36 -5.71 10.82
C GLU A 48 8.55 -5.26 11.67
N ASP A 49 9.35 -4.32 11.15
CA ASP A 49 10.42 -3.68 11.90
C ASP A 49 9.88 -2.94 13.13
N VAL A 50 8.75 -2.25 13.00
CA VAL A 50 8.09 -1.57 14.13
C VAL A 50 7.67 -2.59 15.19
N ASP A 51 7.08 -3.72 14.79
CA ASP A 51 6.69 -4.78 15.71
C ASP A 51 7.90 -5.37 16.43
N ALA A 52 9.02 -5.58 15.72
CA ALA A 52 10.27 -6.04 16.30
C ALA A 52 10.84 -5.04 17.33
N VAL A 53 10.79 -3.74 17.05
CA VAL A 53 11.20 -2.69 18.01
C VAL A 53 10.31 -2.71 19.26
N ILE A 54 8.98 -2.77 19.09
CA ILE A 54 8.04 -2.81 20.21
C ILE A 54 8.29 -4.05 21.07
N ASP A 55 8.44 -5.21 20.44
CA ASP A 55 8.75 -6.48 21.12
C ASP A 55 10.08 -6.41 21.88
N TYR A 56 11.13 -5.87 21.25
CA TYR A 56 12.41 -5.65 21.89
C TYR A 56 12.25 -4.80 23.16
N VAL A 57 11.63 -3.64 23.04
CA VAL A 57 11.49 -2.67 24.12
C VAL A 57 10.59 -3.20 25.25
N HIS A 58 9.59 -4.03 24.93
CA HIS A 58 8.78 -4.69 25.94
C HIS A 58 9.55 -5.76 26.72
N ARG A 59 10.36 -6.56 26.02
CA ARG A 59 11.09 -7.71 26.60
C ARG A 59 12.40 -7.32 27.28
N HIS A 60 13.13 -6.33 26.78
CA HIS A 60 14.46 -5.94 27.25
C HIS A 60 14.41 -4.67 28.10
N ARG A 61 14.33 -4.87 29.42
CA ARG A 61 14.31 -3.81 30.43
C ARG A 61 15.60 -3.71 31.25
N GLN A 62 16.68 -4.36 30.81
CA GLN A 62 17.96 -4.40 31.53
C GLN A 62 18.80 -3.10 31.39
N VAL A 63 18.15 -1.97 31.10
CA VAL A 63 18.80 -0.66 31.01
C VAL A 63 18.44 0.21 32.21
N SER A 64 19.20 1.28 32.42
CA SER A 64 18.97 2.17 33.55
C SER A 64 17.56 2.76 33.55
N ARG A 65 17.01 3.04 34.75
CA ARG A 65 15.69 3.67 34.89
C ARG A 65 15.60 5.04 34.21
N LEU A 66 16.72 5.76 34.11
CA LEU A 66 16.79 7.05 33.42
C LEU A 66 16.53 6.88 31.91
N VAL A 67 17.14 5.87 31.29
CA VAL A 67 16.92 5.53 29.88
C VAL A 67 15.46 5.10 29.65
N LEU A 68 14.92 4.23 30.51
CA LEU A 68 13.50 3.82 30.43
C LEU A 68 12.53 5.00 30.56
N GLY A 69 12.85 6.00 31.39
CA GLY A 69 12.07 7.21 31.55
C GLY A 69 12.11 8.09 30.30
N ALA A 70 13.30 8.29 29.73
CA ALA A 70 13.50 9.08 28.51
C ALA A 70 12.81 8.47 27.28
N GLU A 71 12.60 7.15 27.26
CA GLU A 71 11.94 6.43 26.16
C GLU A 71 10.42 6.54 26.14
N LEU A 72 9.79 6.98 27.24
CA LEU A 72 8.33 6.88 27.38
C LEU A 72 7.56 7.54 26.23
N GLU A 73 8.02 8.71 25.78
CA GLU A 73 7.40 9.45 24.67
C GLU A 73 7.56 8.75 23.31
N PHE A 74 8.72 8.14 23.06
CA PHE A 74 8.96 7.40 21.83
C PHE A 74 8.21 6.07 21.82
N ARG A 75 8.12 5.41 22.98
CA ARG A 75 7.33 4.19 23.16
C ARG A 75 5.85 4.43 22.96
N SER A 76 5.31 5.52 23.52
CA SER A 76 3.90 5.87 23.31
C SER A 76 3.60 6.11 21.83
N THR A 77 4.52 6.77 21.11
CA THR A 77 4.44 6.97 19.65
C THR A 77 4.40 5.65 18.87
N LEU A 78 5.28 4.69 19.20
CA LEU A 78 5.29 3.37 18.55
C LEU A 78 4.00 2.58 18.82
N LEU A 79 3.56 2.54 20.08
CA LEU A 79 2.34 1.83 20.47
C LEU A 79 1.08 2.45 19.84
N GLU A 80 1.02 3.78 19.77
CA GLU A 80 -0.10 4.48 19.15
C GLU A 80 -0.12 4.26 17.63
N TYR A 81 1.04 4.24 16.97
CA TYR A 81 1.15 3.85 15.56
C TYR A 81 0.65 2.41 15.33
N GLN A 82 1.11 1.44 16.14
CA GLN A 82 0.69 0.05 16.05
C GLN A 82 -0.83 -0.08 16.25
N ARG A 83 -1.38 0.59 17.27
CA ARG A 83 -2.83 0.63 17.53
C ARG A 83 -3.62 1.17 16.35
N GLN A 84 -3.18 2.28 15.75
CA GLN A 84 -3.84 2.89 14.59
C GLN A 84 -3.78 1.97 13.37
N ARG A 85 -2.61 1.38 13.09
CA ARG A 85 -2.40 0.41 12.01
C ARG A 85 -3.29 -0.82 12.17
N ASP A 86 -3.35 -1.41 13.36
CA ASP A 86 -4.12 -2.63 13.61
C ASP A 86 -5.62 -2.37 13.55
N THR A 87 -6.05 -1.20 14.04
CA THR A 87 -7.43 -0.72 13.88
C THR A 87 -7.78 -0.57 12.41
N ASP A 88 -6.93 0.09 11.63
CA ASP A 88 -7.11 0.25 10.19
C ASP A 88 -7.20 -1.12 9.51
N ARG A 89 -6.25 -2.04 9.74
CA ARG A 89 -6.25 -3.40 9.17
C ARG A 89 -7.52 -4.18 9.51
N HIS A 90 -7.97 -4.11 10.77
CA HIS A 90 -9.21 -4.74 11.21
C HIS A 90 -10.43 -4.16 10.47
N GLU A 91 -10.55 -2.83 10.41
CA GLU A 91 -11.65 -2.17 9.71
C GLU A 91 -11.66 -2.49 8.20
N ARG A 92 -10.49 -2.62 7.56
CA ARG A 92 -10.39 -3.06 6.15
C ARG A 92 -10.95 -4.47 5.96
N ARG A 93 -10.56 -5.41 6.82
CA ARG A 93 -11.04 -6.80 6.77
C ARG A 93 -12.55 -6.88 6.99
N VAL A 94 -13.06 -6.15 7.97
CA VAL A 94 -14.50 -6.07 8.24
C VAL A 94 -15.23 -5.54 7.00
N LEU A 95 -14.80 -4.41 6.43
CA LEU A 95 -15.44 -3.86 5.23
C LEU A 95 -15.44 -4.87 4.06
N ALA A 96 -14.32 -5.53 3.80
CA ALA A 96 -14.21 -6.53 2.73
C ALA A 96 -15.22 -7.68 2.91
N VAL A 97 -15.38 -8.20 4.13
CA VAL A 97 -16.39 -9.23 4.43
C VAL A 97 -17.81 -8.71 4.20
N LEU A 98 -18.11 -7.49 4.64
CA LEU A 98 -19.44 -6.88 4.44
C LEU A 98 -19.76 -6.63 2.96
N GLU A 99 -18.77 -6.27 2.15
CA GLU A 99 -18.92 -6.05 0.71
C GLU A 99 -19.08 -7.36 -0.05
N ALA A 100 -18.22 -8.35 0.22
CA ALA A 100 -18.33 -9.68 -0.38
C ALA A 100 -19.68 -10.35 -0.05
N GLY A 101 -20.10 -10.30 1.22
CA GLY A 101 -21.40 -10.84 1.63
C GLY A 101 -22.58 -10.17 0.92
N ARG A 102 -22.49 -8.87 0.65
CA ARG A 102 -23.48 -8.13 -0.15
C ARG A 102 -23.46 -8.56 -1.62
N GLN A 103 -22.29 -8.63 -2.24
CA GLN A 103 -22.14 -8.98 -3.66
C GLN A 103 -22.62 -10.40 -3.96
N LEU A 104 -22.37 -11.34 -3.05
CA LEU A 104 -22.80 -12.73 -3.15
C LEU A 104 -24.28 -12.95 -2.78
N GLY A 105 -25.03 -11.90 -2.44
CA GLY A 105 -26.45 -12.01 -2.09
C GLY A 105 -26.74 -12.75 -0.78
N VAL A 106 -25.73 -12.92 0.08
CA VAL A 106 -25.88 -13.63 1.37
C VAL A 106 -26.74 -12.78 2.32
N ARG A 107 -27.57 -13.42 3.14
CA ARG A 107 -28.39 -12.72 4.15
C ARG A 107 -27.48 -11.93 5.10
N PRO A 108 -27.73 -10.63 5.34
CA PRO A 108 -26.87 -9.76 6.16
C PRO A 108 -26.52 -10.30 7.55
N THR A 109 -27.47 -10.93 8.22
CA THR A 109 -27.28 -11.50 9.56
C THR A 109 -26.32 -12.69 9.57
N VAL A 110 -26.15 -13.39 8.45
CA VAL A 110 -25.28 -14.58 8.35
C VAL A 110 -23.81 -14.18 8.40
N TYR A 111 -23.40 -13.17 7.61
CA TYR A 111 -22.02 -12.68 7.65
C TYR A 111 -21.80 -11.60 8.70
N GLY A 112 -22.86 -10.92 9.17
CA GLY A 112 -22.78 -9.88 10.20
C GLY A 112 -22.68 -10.40 11.64
N ALA A 113 -23.34 -11.52 11.96
CA ALA A 113 -23.39 -12.02 13.34
C ALA A 113 -22.02 -12.35 13.96
N PRO A 114 -21.05 -12.95 13.25
CA PRO A 114 -19.69 -13.16 13.79
C PRO A 114 -18.96 -11.86 14.17
N MET A 115 -19.39 -10.73 13.62
CA MET A 115 -18.85 -9.39 13.90
C MET A 115 -19.71 -8.60 14.90
N GLY A 116 -20.66 -9.26 15.57
CA GLY A 116 -21.60 -8.63 16.51
C GLY A 116 -22.72 -7.81 15.84
N LEU A 117 -22.92 -7.95 14.53
CA LEU A 117 -23.93 -7.22 13.76
C LEU A 117 -25.17 -8.09 13.53
N HIS A 118 -26.08 -8.08 14.51
CA HIS A 118 -27.24 -9.00 14.54
C HIS A 118 -28.46 -8.56 13.73
N SER A 119 -28.40 -7.42 13.02
CA SER A 119 -29.51 -6.94 12.20
C SER A 119 -29.06 -6.44 10.84
N LYS A 120 -29.94 -6.50 9.85
CA LYS A 120 -29.71 -5.95 8.50
C LYS A 120 -29.32 -4.47 8.56
N GLN A 121 -29.96 -3.71 9.46
CA GLN A 121 -29.70 -2.29 9.65
C GLN A 121 -28.30 -2.05 10.27
N ALA A 122 -27.89 -2.84 11.26
CA ALA A 122 -26.55 -2.74 11.85
C ALA A 122 -25.45 -3.02 10.81
N VAL A 123 -25.64 -4.07 10.00
CA VAL A 123 -24.74 -4.41 8.89
C VAL A 123 -24.66 -3.27 7.86
N TYR A 124 -25.81 -2.74 7.46
CA TYR A 124 -25.87 -1.62 6.52
C TYR A 124 -25.15 -0.38 7.06
N HIS A 125 -25.46 0.05 8.29
CA HIS A 125 -24.81 1.22 8.90
C HIS A 125 -23.31 1.03 9.04
N ARG A 126 -22.85 -0.12 9.56
CA ARG A 126 -21.42 -0.40 9.72
C ARG A 126 -20.69 -0.32 8.37
N ARG A 127 -21.26 -0.91 7.32
CA ARG A 127 -20.69 -0.86 5.97
C ARG A 127 -20.61 0.57 5.44
N VAL A 128 -21.69 1.35 5.53
CA VAL A 128 -21.73 2.74 5.04
C VAL A 128 -20.76 3.62 5.83
N THR A 129 -20.72 3.50 7.16
CA THR A 129 -19.79 4.26 8.00
C THR A 129 -18.34 3.91 7.71
N LEU A 130 -18.00 2.63 7.54
CA LEU A 130 -16.64 2.22 7.19
C LEU A 130 -16.26 2.68 5.79
N ALA A 131 -17.15 2.57 4.80
CA ALA A 131 -16.92 3.07 3.46
C ALA A 131 -16.71 4.59 3.46
N ALA A 132 -17.54 5.35 4.18
CA ALA A 132 -17.43 6.81 4.29
C ALA A 132 -16.17 7.27 5.03
N ARG A 133 -15.79 6.60 6.13
CA ARG A 133 -14.53 6.86 6.83
C ARG A 133 -13.35 6.59 5.92
N ARG A 134 -13.40 5.50 5.15
CA ARG A 134 -12.34 5.18 4.20
C ARG A 134 -12.30 6.18 3.05
N SER A 135 -13.42 6.56 2.43
CA SER A 135 -13.43 7.60 1.39
C SER A 135 -12.95 8.95 1.92
N ALA A 136 -13.23 9.30 3.18
CA ALA A 136 -12.67 10.48 3.84
C ALA A 136 -11.16 10.34 4.17
N HIS A 137 -10.66 9.10 4.26
CA HIS A 137 -9.25 8.77 4.43
C HIS A 137 -8.54 8.38 3.13
N VAL A 138 -9.22 8.43 1.98
CA VAL A 138 -8.60 8.34 0.65
C VAL A 138 -7.94 9.69 0.38
N SER A 139 -6.81 9.92 1.06
CA SER A 139 -5.68 10.64 0.47
C SER A 139 -4.81 9.68 -0.37
N ASP A 140 -5.30 8.47 -0.64
CA ASP A 140 -4.67 7.52 -1.56
C ASP A 140 -4.94 7.90 -3.01
N GLU A 141 -6.09 8.50 -3.35
CA GLU A 141 -6.29 9.14 -4.66
C GLU A 141 -5.38 10.35 -4.82
N GLY A 142 -5.16 11.15 -3.77
CA GLY A 142 -4.21 12.27 -3.82
C GLY A 142 -2.75 11.82 -3.94
N ARG A 143 -2.37 10.73 -3.27
CA ARG A 143 -1.02 10.14 -3.38
C ARG A 143 -0.82 9.38 -4.68
N ALA A 144 -1.80 8.62 -5.13
CA ALA A 144 -1.77 7.95 -6.42
C ALA A 144 -1.77 8.98 -7.54
N GLN A 145 -2.57 10.04 -7.45
CA GLN A 145 -2.53 11.14 -8.42
C GLN A 145 -1.20 11.90 -8.35
N ALA A 146 -0.65 12.18 -7.17
CA ALA A 146 0.67 12.81 -7.07
C ALA A 146 1.77 11.93 -7.68
N TRP A 147 1.71 10.62 -7.45
CA TRP A 147 2.64 9.65 -8.06
C TRP A 147 2.44 9.58 -9.58
N LEU A 148 1.20 9.55 -10.07
CA LEU A 148 0.88 9.58 -11.51
C LEU A 148 1.36 10.88 -12.16
N ASP A 149 1.18 12.00 -11.48
CA ASP A 149 1.62 13.31 -11.95
C ASP A 149 3.16 13.39 -11.97
N GLU A 150 3.83 12.79 -10.99
CA GLU A 150 5.30 12.69 -10.92
C GLU A 150 5.89 11.81 -12.03
N HIS A 151 5.23 10.69 -12.35
CA HIS A 151 5.75 9.67 -13.29
C HIS A 151 5.04 9.67 -14.66
N VAL A 152 4.34 10.78 -14.99
CA VAL A 152 3.52 10.88 -16.22
C VAL A 152 4.37 10.74 -17.49
N ALA A 153 5.60 11.24 -17.46
CA ALA A 153 6.49 11.21 -18.62
C ALA A 153 6.96 9.78 -18.91
N GLU A 154 7.36 9.03 -17.87
CA GLU A 154 7.74 7.63 -18.03
C GLU A 154 6.55 6.75 -18.44
N LEU A 155 5.38 6.96 -17.85
CA LEU A 155 4.16 6.20 -18.21
C LEU A 155 3.74 6.45 -19.66
N ARG A 156 3.85 7.70 -20.14
CA ARG A 156 3.57 8.03 -21.54
C ARG A 156 4.61 7.45 -22.49
N GLY A 157 5.90 7.54 -22.17
CA GLY A 157 6.94 6.91 -22.99
C GLY A 157 6.78 5.38 -23.09
N LEU A 158 6.34 4.73 -22.01
CA LEU A 158 5.99 3.31 -22.03
C LEU A 158 4.76 3.02 -22.88
N ALA A 159 3.71 3.85 -22.79
CA ALA A 159 2.52 3.72 -23.62
C ALA A 159 2.85 3.91 -25.11
N ASP A 160 3.64 4.93 -25.46
CA ASP A 160 4.12 5.19 -26.83
C ASP A 160 4.83 3.95 -27.39
N LEU A 161 5.79 3.37 -26.64
CA LEU A 161 6.45 2.12 -27.04
C LEU A 161 5.47 0.96 -27.25
N LEU A 162 4.51 0.78 -26.33
CA LEU A 162 3.54 -0.32 -26.41
C LEU A 162 2.67 -0.19 -27.66
N ILE A 163 2.31 1.04 -28.05
CA ILE A 163 1.47 1.34 -29.20
C ILE A 163 2.28 1.22 -30.50
N ASP A 164 3.45 1.85 -30.56
CA ASP A 164 4.31 1.88 -31.75
C ASP A 164 4.80 0.48 -32.13
N HIS A 165 5.05 -0.37 -31.13
CA HIS A 165 5.52 -1.75 -31.32
C HIS A 165 4.45 -2.81 -31.09
N ARG A 166 3.16 -2.43 -31.09
CA ARG A 166 2.03 -3.33 -30.76
C ARG A 166 2.11 -4.68 -31.47
N ASP A 167 2.27 -4.68 -32.78
CA ASP A 167 2.25 -5.92 -33.57
C ASP A 167 3.46 -6.81 -33.27
N GLU A 168 4.64 -6.23 -33.08
CA GLU A 168 5.86 -6.94 -32.69
C GLU A 168 5.73 -7.56 -31.29
N LEU A 169 5.13 -6.82 -30.35
CA LEU A 169 4.90 -7.27 -28.97
C LEU A 169 3.85 -8.38 -28.89
N LEU A 170 2.79 -8.31 -29.71
CA LEU A 170 1.77 -9.35 -29.77
C LEU A 170 2.28 -10.67 -30.35
N LEU A 171 3.34 -10.64 -31.16
CA LEU A 171 4.01 -11.85 -31.66
C LEU A 171 4.82 -12.57 -30.55
N LEU A 172 5.07 -11.91 -29.43
CA LEU A 172 5.79 -12.48 -28.28
C LEU A 172 4.89 -13.32 -27.38
N VAL A 173 3.57 -13.31 -27.61
CA VAL A 173 2.58 -14.03 -26.82
C VAL A 173 1.87 -15.04 -27.71
N ASP A 174 1.80 -16.30 -27.26
CA ASP A 174 1.09 -17.36 -27.97
C ASP A 174 -0.37 -16.99 -28.26
N GLU A 175 -0.88 -17.46 -29.40
CA GLU A 175 -2.27 -17.24 -29.79
C GLU A 175 -3.24 -17.80 -28.75
N GLY A 176 -4.13 -16.93 -28.25
CA GLY A 176 -5.12 -17.29 -27.24
C GLY A 176 -5.57 -16.10 -26.39
N PRO A 177 -6.28 -16.37 -25.28
CA PRO A 177 -6.89 -15.33 -24.43
C PRO A 177 -5.87 -14.33 -23.84
N ALA A 178 -4.61 -14.74 -23.67
CA ALA A 178 -3.55 -13.87 -23.18
C ALA A 178 -3.14 -12.82 -24.23
N ARG A 179 -3.05 -13.21 -25.52
CA ARG A 179 -2.74 -12.31 -26.63
C ARG A 179 -3.88 -11.31 -26.89
N GLU A 180 -5.12 -11.77 -26.83
CA GLU A 180 -6.30 -10.90 -26.92
C GLU A 180 -6.35 -9.89 -25.77
N LYS A 181 -6.05 -10.32 -24.55
CA LYS A 181 -6.00 -9.44 -23.39
C LYS A 181 -4.89 -8.39 -23.52
N LEU A 182 -3.69 -8.79 -23.91
CA LEU A 182 -2.57 -7.88 -24.16
C LEU A 182 -2.92 -6.85 -25.24
N ALA A 183 -3.55 -7.28 -26.35
CA ALA A 183 -3.99 -6.38 -27.41
C ALA A 183 -4.99 -5.34 -26.88
N ASN A 184 -5.98 -5.78 -26.12
CA ASN A 184 -6.96 -4.89 -25.48
C ASN A 184 -6.30 -3.91 -24.50
N ASP A 185 -5.32 -4.36 -23.71
CA ASP A 185 -4.63 -3.51 -22.73
C ASP A 185 -3.77 -2.44 -23.43
N ILE A 186 -3.11 -2.78 -24.55
CA ILE A 186 -2.37 -1.81 -25.39
C ILE A 186 -3.33 -0.82 -26.05
N ASP A 187 -4.44 -1.30 -26.63
CA ASP A 187 -5.44 -0.45 -27.30
C ASP A 187 -6.10 0.52 -26.29
N ASN A 188 -6.37 0.05 -25.07
CA ASN A 188 -6.87 0.88 -23.97
C ASN A 188 -5.84 1.93 -23.53
N ALA A 189 -4.55 1.57 -23.46
CA ALA A 189 -3.50 2.54 -23.16
C ALA A 189 -3.46 3.66 -24.21
N GLY A 190 -3.56 3.33 -25.50
CA GLY A 190 -3.62 4.31 -26.59
C GLY A 190 -4.87 5.19 -26.55
N ALA A 191 -6.04 4.62 -26.26
CA ALA A 191 -7.27 5.39 -26.10
C ALA A 191 -7.20 6.40 -24.95
N LEU A 192 -6.52 6.04 -23.85
CA LEU A 192 -6.39 6.84 -22.64
C LEU A 192 -5.19 7.80 -22.66
N MET A 193 -4.27 7.66 -23.61
CA MET A 193 -3.04 8.46 -23.70
C MET A 193 -3.27 9.97 -23.90
N ASN A 194 -4.36 10.32 -24.60
CA ASN A 194 -4.71 11.69 -24.95
C ASN A 194 -5.34 12.50 -23.81
N THR A 195 -5.52 11.90 -22.62
CA THR A 195 -6.05 12.65 -21.48
C THR A 195 -5.00 13.64 -20.96
N ARG A 196 -5.43 14.88 -20.71
CA ARG A 196 -4.54 15.96 -20.20
C ARG A 196 -3.89 15.61 -18.85
N ARG A 197 -4.53 14.74 -18.05
CA ARG A 197 -3.99 14.19 -16.82
C ARG A 197 -3.97 12.65 -16.90
N PRO A 198 -2.90 11.99 -16.44
CA PRO A 198 -2.87 10.54 -16.33
C PRO A 198 -3.94 10.08 -15.35
N THR A 199 -4.74 9.10 -15.76
CA THR A 199 -5.76 8.46 -14.92
C THR A 199 -5.22 7.15 -14.35
N MET A 200 -5.83 6.67 -13.27
CA MET A 200 -5.55 5.33 -12.75
C MET A 200 -5.83 4.23 -13.79
N ASP A 201 -6.83 4.44 -14.65
CA ASP A 201 -7.16 3.52 -15.74
C ASP A 201 -6.03 3.46 -16.79
N PHE A 202 -5.42 4.60 -17.12
CA PHE A 202 -4.26 4.67 -18.02
C PHE A 202 -3.07 3.90 -17.43
N CYS A 203 -2.74 4.15 -16.16
CA CYS A 203 -1.68 3.44 -15.46
C CYS A 203 -1.95 1.93 -15.38
N GLY A 204 -3.20 1.53 -15.10
CA GLY A 204 -3.62 0.14 -15.08
C GLY A 204 -3.42 -0.54 -16.43
N ALA A 205 -3.86 0.08 -17.52
CA ALA A 205 -3.69 -0.44 -18.88
C ALA A 205 -2.20 -0.65 -19.24
N VAL A 206 -1.36 0.36 -18.99
CA VAL A 206 0.09 0.25 -19.21
C VAL A 206 0.71 -0.85 -18.34
N ALA A 207 0.31 -0.94 -17.06
CA ALA A 207 0.86 -1.93 -16.14
C ALA A 207 0.49 -3.37 -16.50
N PHE A 208 -0.75 -3.61 -16.91
CA PHE A 208 -1.19 -4.93 -17.35
C PHE A 208 -0.53 -5.34 -18.67
N ALA A 209 -0.35 -4.41 -19.61
CA ALA A 209 0.38 -4.67 -20.85
C ALA A 209 1.86 -5.04 -20.57
N VAL A 210 2.56 -4.24 -19.76
CA VAL A 210 3.95 -4.51 -19.36
C VAL A 210 4.06 -5.83 -18.57
N PHE A 211 3.07 -6.15 -17.73
CA PHE A 211 3.03 -7.43 -17.00
C PHE A 211 2.85 -8.61 -17.95
N GLY A 212 1.99 -8.50 -18.97
CA GLY A 212 1.77 -9.53 -19.98
C GLY A 212 3.03 -9.88 -20.77
N LEU A 213 4.00 -8.98 -20.82
CA LEU A 213 5.27 -9.09 -21.54
C LEU A 213 6.45 -9.60 -20.68
N ARG A 214 6.18 -10.11 -19.46
CA ARG A 214 7.19 -10.57 -18.48
C ARG A 214 8.14 -11.67 -19.00
N PRO A 215 9.32 -11.85 -18.34
CA PRO A 215 10.59 -12.24 -18.97
C PRO A 215 10.71 -13.66 -19.57
N GLN A 216 9.61 -14.41 -19.67
CA GLN A 216 9.55 -15.60 -20.54
C GLN A 216 9.25 -15.22 -22.00
N ALA A 217 8.56 -14.10 -22.25
CA ALA A 217 8.26 -13.57 -23.59
C ALA A 217 9.38 -12.68 -24.17
N ALA A 218 10.37 -12.27 -23.36
CA ALA A 218 11.46 -11.36 -23.75
C ALA A 218 12.60 -12.02 -24.57
N ARG A 219 12.32 -13.14 -25.25
CA ARG A 219 13.15 -13.68 -26.34
C ARG A 219 12.19 -14.04 -27.49
N PRO A 220 12.14 -13.31 -28.64
CA PRO A 220 13.11 -12.39 -29.22
C PRO A 220 12.48 -11.04 -29.63
N ALA A 221 12.35 -10.08 -28.71
CA ALA A 221 12.30 -8.68 -29.15
C ALA A 221 13.71 -8.33 -29.66
N ALA A 222 13.88 -8.19 -30.98
CA ALA A 222 15.18 -8.00 -31.61
C ALA A 222 15.84 -6.65 -31.23
N ASP A 223 15.05 -5.71 -30.72
CA ASP A 223 15.52 -4.37 -30.35
C ASP A 223 15.93 -4.30 -28.84
N PRO A 224 17.22 -4.06 -28.54
CA PRO A 224 17.70 -3.81 -27.18
C PRO A 224 17.02 -2.63 -26.48
N ALA A 225 16.61 -1.59 -27.22
CA ALA A 225 15.96 -0.41 -26.66
C ALA A 225 14.57 -0.76 -26.10
N ILE A 226 13.80 -1.58 -26.82
CA ILE A 226 12.48 -2.04 -26.36
C ILE A 226 12.60 -2.82 -25.05
N ARG A 227 13.60 -3.70 -24.96
CA ARG A 227 13.87 -4.48 -23.74
C ARG A 227 14.24 -3.62 -22.56
N GLU A 228 15.09 -2.62 -22.76
CA GLU A 228 15.53 -1.72 -21.70
C GLU A 228 14.35 -0.89 -21.16
N GLN A 229 13.51 -0.38 -22.05
CA GLN A 229 12.32 0.37 -21.67
C GLN A 229 11.27 -0.51 -20.96
N LEU A 230 11.02 -1.74 -21.42
CA LEU A 230 10.15 -2.68 -20.71
C LEU A 230 10.70 -3.04 -19.32
N ALA A 231 12.02 -3.21 -19.18
CA ALA A 231 12.66 -3.46 -17.89
C ALA A 231 12.56 -2.23 -16.96
N GLN A 232 12.68 -1.02 -17.50
CA GLN A 232 12.46 0.22 -16.76
C GLN A 232 11.00 0.36 -16.31
N GLY A 233 10.04 0.07 -17.19
CA GLY A 233 8.62 0.06 -16.85
C GLY A 233 8.27 -0.95 -15.77
N LEU A 234 8.86 -2.14 -15.81
CA LEU A 234 8.70 -3.13 -14.74
C LEU A 234 9.24 -2.63 -13.39
N ARG A 235 10.32 -1.85 -13.36
CA ARG A 235 10.86 -1.24 -12.13
C ARG A 235 10.03 -0.05 -11.64
N LEU A 236 9.41 0.68 -12.56
CA LEU A 236 8.54 1.81 -12.22
C LEU A 236 7.25 1.33 -11.55
N LEU A 237 6.72 0.19 -12.00
CA LEU A 237 5.39 -0.30 -11.63
C LEU A 237 5.39 -1.28 -10.45
N TRP A 238 6.56 -1.65 -9.91
CA TRP A 238 6.77 -2.60 -8.81
C TRP A 238 7.67 -2.01 -7.72
#